data_AF-A0A0E0EDR5-F1
#
_entry.id   AF-A0A0E0EDR5-F1
#
_cell.length_a   1.000
_cell.length_b   1.000
_cell.length_c   1.000
_cell.angle_alpha   90.00
_cell.angle_beta   90.00
_cell.angle_gamma   90.00
#
_symmetry.space_group_name_H-M   'P 1'
#
loop_
_entity.id
_entity.type
_entity.pdbx_description
1 polymer ?
#
loop_
_entity_poly.entity_id
_entity_poly.type
_entity_poly.pdbx_seq_one_letter_code
_entity_poly.pdbx_strand_id
1 'polypeptide(L)'
;MATSPAPARRVVICGGGVVRACMAYFFSTHPTSPTIPTLIEKSSPACAASGKAAGFLSLDRCGTTPALFALARASFALHRYLAATLDSESAYGFRPIHTLSICLPTHPDPAAAACPPPHPKLLKV
;
A
#
# COMPACT_ATOMS: atom_id res chain seq x y z
N MET A 1 -26.27 -34.56 -12.11
CA MET A 1 -24.86 -34.94 -12.35
C MET A 1 -24.01 -33.96 -11.54
N ALA A 2 -23.40 -34.39 -10.43
CA ALA A 2 -22.56 -33.52 -9.61
C ALA A 2 -21.20 -33.36 -10.29
N THR A 3 -20.86 -32.14 -10.69
CA THR A 3 -19.55 -31.77 -11.22
C THR A 3 -18.54 -31.86 -10.07
N SER A 4 -17.53 -32.73 -10.20
CA SER A 4 -16.39 -32.78 -9.28
C SER A 4 -15.72 -31.40 -9.23
N PRO A 5 -15.39 -30.85 -8.04
CA PRO A 5 -14.76 -29.54 -7.95
C PRO A 5 -13.44 -29.55 -8.72
N ALA A 6 -13.26 -28.56 -9.60
CA ALA A 6 -12.02 -28.40 -10.35
C ALA A 6 -10.83 -28.32 -9.37
N PRO A 7 -9.70 -28.98 -9.65
CA PRO A 7 -8.57 -29.04 -8.74
C PRO A 7 -8.02 -27.63 -8.45
N ALA A 8 -7.68 -27.38 -7.18
CA ALA A 8 -7.17 -26.08 -6.75
C ALA A 8 -5.88 -25.71 -7.50
N ARG A 9 -5.82 -24.47 -8.00
CA ARG A 9 -4.67 -23.98 -8.77
C ARG A 9 -3.50 -23.71 -7.84
N ARG A 10 -2.33 -24.25 -8.14
CA ARG A 10 -1.10 -23.99 -7.37
C ARG A 10 -0.36 -22.80 -7.98
N VAL A 11 0.02 -21.82 -7.15
CA VAL A 11 0.74 -20.62 -7.60
C VAL A 11 1.99 -20.45 -6.76
N VAL A 12 3.15 -20.37 -7.41
CA VAL A 12 4.43 -20.10 -6.75
C VAL A 12 4.73 -18.60 -6.82
N ILE A 13 5.04 -17.99 -5.67
CA ILE A 13 5.33 -16.57 -5.54
C ILE A 13 6.77 -16.41 -5.06
N CYS A 14 7.65 -15.84 -5.90
CA CYS A 14 9.07 -15.71 -5.61
C CYS A 14 9.39 -14.37 -4.92
N GLY A 15 9.60 -14.37 -3.61
CA GLY A 15 10.00 -13.23 -2.79
C GLY A 15 9.01 -12.96 -1.66
N GLY A 16 9.52 -12.57 -0.50
CA GLY A 16 8.80 -12.37 0.76
C GLY A 16 8.57 -10.92 1.15
N GLY A 17 8.60 -9.99 0.18
CA GLY A 17 8.23 -8.59 0.42
C GLY A 17 6.72 -8.38 0.60
N VAL A 18 6.33 -7.21 1.11
CA VAL A 18 4.93 -6.90 1.49
C VAL A 18 3.93 -7.06 0.33
N VAL A 19 4.33 -6.73 -0.90
CA VAL A 19 3.48 -6.88 -2.10
C VAL A 19 3.14 -8.34 -2.36
N ARG A 20 4.11 -9.25 -2.17
CA ARG A 20 3.95 -10.68 -2.43
C ARG A 20 3.25 -11.40 -1.27
N ALA A 21 3.49 -10.99 -0.03
CA ALA A 21 2.73 -11.45 1.12
C ALA A 21 1.23 -11.09 0.97
N CYS A 22 0.94 -9.85 0.55
CA CYS A 22 -0.43 -9.41 0.27
C CYS A 22 -1.09 -10.21 -0.87
N MET A 23 -0.35 -10.46 -1.96
CA MET A 23 -0.83 -11.32 -3.05
C MET A 23 -1.14 -12.73 -2.58
N ALA A 24 -0.25 -13.34 -1.79
CA ALA A 24 -0.47 -14.68 -1.23
C ALA A 24 -1.72 -14.72 -0.33
N TYR A 25 -1.90 -13.71 0.53
CA TYR A 25 -3.09 -13.57 1.36
C TYR A 25 -4.37 -13.56 0.51
N PHE A 26 -4.46 -12.67 -0.48
CA PHE A 26 -5.65 -12.61 -1.32
C PHE A 26 -5.85 -13.89 -2.14
N PHE A 27 -4.80 -14.52 -2.69
CA PHE A 27 -4.96 -15.81 -3.37
C PHE A 27 -5.50 -16.90 -2.46
N SER A 28 -5.07 -16.92 -1.19
CA SER A 28 -5.55 -17.92 -0.22
C SER A 28 -7.00 -17.69 0.24
N THR A 29 -7.48 -16.46 0.17
CA THR A 29 -8.82 -16.07 0.67
C THR A 29 -9.83 -15.81 -0.45
N HIS A 30 -9.45 -15.95 -1.73
CA HIS A 30 -10.36 -15.71 -2.85
C HIS A 30 -11.49 -16.77 -2.89
N PRO A 31 -12.76 -16.37 -2.72
CA PRO A 31 -13.87 -17.31 -2.55
C PRO A 31 -14.26 -18.03 -3.86
N THR A 32 -13.90 -17.47 -5.01
CA THR A 32 -14.35 -17.93 -6.34
C THR A 32 -13.32 -18.77 -7.09
N SER A 33 -12.06 -18.82 -6.63
CA SER A 33 -11.00 -19.57 -7.28
C SER A 33 -10.05 -20.17 -6.24
N PRO A 34 -10.24 -21.44 -5.85
CA PRO A 34 -9.39 -22.06 -4.84
C PRO A 34 -7.96 -22.12 -5.37
N THR A 35 -7.12 -21.25 -4.82
CA THR A 35 -5.72 -21.12 -5.18
C THR A 35 -4.88 -21.46 -3.96
N ILE A 36 -3.85 -22.28 -4.16
CA ILE A 36 -2.88 -22.64 -3.12
C ILE A 36 -1.59 -21.88 -3.42
N PRO A 37 -1.37 -20.71 -2.79
CA PRO A 37 -0.14 -19.95 -2.96
C PRO A 37 1.01 -20.62 -2.17
N THR A 38 2.18 -20.72 -2.79
CA THR A 38 3.45 -21.12 -2.15
C THR A 38 4.43 -19.98 -2.32
N LEU A 39 4.76 -19.29 -1.22
CA LEU A 39 5.71 -18.19 -1.21
C LEU A 39 7.12 -18.72 -0.91
N ILE A 40 8.09 -18.36 -1.76
CA ILE A 40 9.50 -18.75 -1.62
C ILE A 40 10.32 -17.48 -1.45
N GLU A 41 10.97 -17.31 -0.30
CA GLU A 41 11.88 -16.21 -0.01
C GLU A 41 13.28 -16.76 0.24
N LYS A 42 14.31 -16.12 -0.34
CA LYS A 42 15.70 -16.58 -0.25
C LYS A 42 16.27 -16.39 1.16
N SER A 43 15.86 -15.31 1.81
CA SER A 43 16.47 -14.82 3.04
C SER A 43 15.46 -14.86 4.20
N SER A 44 14.84 -13.74 4.53
CA SER A 44 13.85 -13.65 5.61
C SER A 44 12.64 -12.84 5.14
N PRO A 45 11.43 -13.10 5.66
CA PRO A 45 10.25 -12.30 5.34
C PRO A 45 10.53 -10.80 5.49
N ALA A 46 10.15 -10.04 4.46
CA ALA A 46 10.29 -8.59 4.38
C ALA A 46 11.72 -8.02 4.56
N CYS A 47 12.81 -8.78 4.58
CA CYS A 47 14.12 -8.24 4.95
C CYS A 47 14.82 -7.35 3.88
N ALA A 48 14.23 -7.20 2.70
CA ALA A 48 14.71 -6.30 1.64
C ALA A 48 14.13 -4.88 1.79
N ALA A 49 13.69 -4.26 0.69
CA ALA A 49 13.14 -2.90 0.69
C ALA A 49 11.97 -2.71 1.68
N SER A 50 11.12 -3.72 1.87
CA SER A 50 9.96 -3.64 2.77
C SER A 50 10.35 -3.42 4.23
N GLY A 51 11.32 -4.16 4.76
CA GLY A 51 11.76 -4.08 6.15
C GLY A 51 12.70 -2.90 6.41
N LYS A 52 13.13 -2.20 5.36
CA LYS A 52 13.89 -0.95 5.43
C LYS A 52 13.02 0.29 5.16
N ALA A 53 11.74 0.10 4.83
CA ALA A 53 10.83 1.20 4.55
C ALA A 53 10.50 1.98 5.83
N ALA A 54 10.23 3.29 5.69
CA ALA A 54 9.88 4.15 6.81
C ALA A 54 8.47 3.90 7.39
N GLY A 55 7.65 3.05 6.76
CA GLY A 55 6.29 2.72 7.22
C GLY A 55 5.25 3.82 7.02
N PHE A 56 5.56 4.86 6.23
CA PHE A 56 4.66 5.99 6.00
C PHE A 56 3.85 5.83 4.70
N LEU A 57 2.54 6.06 4.78
CA LEU A 57 1.60 6.00 3.65
C LEU A 57 0.98 7.38 3.42
N SER A 58 0.97 7.83 2.16
CA SER A 58 0.34 9.08 1.76
C SER A 58 -0.54 8.88 0.54
N LEU A 59 -1.79 9.37 0.63
CA LEU A 59 -2.83 9.17 -0.39
C LEU A 59 -2.43 9.73 -1.77
N ASP A 60 -1.80 10.90 -1.81
CA ASP A 60 -1.63 11.69 -3.05
C ASP A 60 -0.18 11.80 -3.55
N ARG A 61 0.75 11.02 -3.00
CA ARG A 61 2.19 11.16 -3.31
C ARG A 61 2.73 10.21 -4.37
N CYS A 62 1.94 9.24 -4.81
CA CYS A 62 2.42 8.13 -5.63
C CYS A 62 2.02 8.22 -7.11
N GLY A 63 1.21 9.20 -7.51
CA GLY A 63 0.65 9.30 -8.86
C GLY A 63 1.24 10.43 -9.70
N THR A 64 1.68 10.11 -10.93
CA THR A 64 1.98 11.11 -11.98
C THR A 64 0.97 11.06 -13.13
N THR A 65 0.12 10.04 -13.16
CA THR A 65 -0.91 9.83 -14.18
C THR A 65 -2.24 9.45 -13.53
N PRO A 66 -3.40 9.68 -14.20
CA PRO A 66 -4.71 9.31 -13.67
C PRO A 66 -4.83 7.84 -13.25
N ALA A 67 -4.23 6.93 -14.03
CA ALA A 67 -4.23 5.50 -13.71
C ALA A 67 -3.43 5.19 -12.43
N LEU A 68 -2.27 5.84 -12.25
CA LEU A 68 -1.47 5.69 -11.04
C LEU A 68 -2.16 6.31 -9.81
N PHE A 69 -2.89 7.41 -9.98
CA PHE A 69 -3.72 7.96 -8.90
C PHE A 69 -4.84 7.02 -8.47
N ALA A 70 -5.55 6.40 -9.43
CA ALA A 70 -6.59 5.42 -9.11
C ALA A 70 -6.01 4.23 -8.32
N LEU A 71 -4.85 3.72 -8.74
CA LEU A 71 -4.14 2.65 -8.04
C LEU A 71 -3.68 3.09 -6.64
N ALA A 72 -3.09 4.28 -6.50
CA ALA A 72 -2.63 4.80 -5.22
C ALA A 72 -3.77 4.95 -4.22
N ARG A 73 -4.92 5.48 -4.64
CA ARG A 73 -6.11 5.60 -3.79
C ARG A 73 -6.67 4.23 -3.38
N ALA A 74 -6.73 3.29 -4.32
CA ALA A 74 -7.16 1.92 -4.04
C ALA A 74 -6.21 1.22 -3.04
N SER A 75 -4.89 1.34 -3.26
CA SER A 75 -3.88 0.79 -2.36
C SER A 75 -3.95 1.43 -0.97
N PHE A 76 -4.12 2.75 -0.88
CA PHE A 76 -4.25 3.45 0.39
C PHE A 76 -5.47 2.94 1.20
N ALA A 77 -6.63 2.82 0.56
CA ALA A 77 -7.82 2.27 1.19
C ALA A 77 -7.65 0.81 1.63
N LEU A 78 -6.94 0.00 0.82
CA LEU A 78 -6.65 -1.40 1.11
C LEU A 78 -5.86 -1.59 2.41
N HIS A 79 -4.93 -0.70 2.74
CA HIS A 79 -4.19 -0.78 4.00
C HIS A 79 -5.11 -0.63 5.21
N ARG A 80 -6.08 0.29 5.16
CA ARG A 80 -7.08 0.44 6.22
C ARG A 80 -8.01 -0.78 6.32
N TYR A 81 -8.39 -1.36 5.19
CA TYR A 81 -9.19 -2.58 5.17
C TYR A 81 -8.45 -3.77 5.80
N LEU A 82 -7.20 -4.01 5.39
CA LEU A 82 -6.37 -5.07 5.97
C LEU A 82 -6.08 -4.82 7.45
N ALA A 83 -5.91 -3.55 7.83
CA ALA A 83 -5.71 -3.17 9.21
C ALA A 83 -6.87 -3.60 10.11
N ALA A 84 -8.11 -3.37 9.66
CA ALA A 84 -9.32 -3.81 10.36
C ALA A 84 -9.52 -5.33 10.30
N THR A 85 -9.13 -5.98 9.20
CA THR A 85 -9.37 -7.41 8.98
C THR A 85 -8.39 -8.29 9.79
N LEU A 86 -7.15 -7.83 9.98
CA LEU A 86 -6.07 -8.62 10.57
C LEU A 86 -5.69 -8.18 12.00
N ASP A 87 -6.57 -7.41 12.66
CA ASP A 87 -6.32 -6.81 13.99
C ASP A 87 -4.95 -6.14 14.11
N SER A 88 -4.65 -5.28 13.15
CA SER A 88 -3.30 -4.74 12.95
C SER A 88 -2.77 -3.81 14.03
N GLU A 89 -3.65 -3.19 14.81
CA GLU A 89 -3.24 -2.26 15.87
C GLU A 89 -2.46 -3.02 16.95
N SER A 90 -2.89 -4.24 17.27
CA SER A 90 -2.20 -5.15 18.18
C SER A 90 -1.08 -5.93 17.49
N ALA A 91 -1.26 -6.31 16.21
CA ALA A 91 -0.34 -7.22 15.53
C ALA A 91 0.89 -6.56 14.89
N TYR A 92 0.77 -5.36 14.31
CA TYR A 92 1.87 -4.69 13.59
C TYR A 92 1.84 -3.16 13.62
N GLY A 93 1.09 -2.56 14.53
CA GLY A 93 1.16 -1.14 14.86
C GLY A 93 0.63 -0.18 13.79
N PHE A 94 -0.35 -0.61 12.98
CA PHE A 94 -0.97 0.29 12.01
C PHE A 94 -1.72 1.43 12.73
N ARG A 95 -1.43 2.68 12.37
CA ARG A 95 -2.06 3.87 12.92
C ARG A 95 -2.42 4.87 11.81
N PRO A 96 -3.68 5.31 11.70
CA PRO A 96 -4.04 6.47 10.87
C PRO A 96 -3.38 7.74 11.40
N ILE A 97 -2.69 8.49 10.55
CA ILE A 97 -2.03 9.75 10.93
C ILE A 97 -2.37 10.86 9.92
N HIS A 98 -2.52 12.09 10.40
CA HIS A 98 -2.62 13.26 9.52
C HIS A 98 -1.23 13.71 9.10
N THR A 99 -1.06 14.05 7.82
CA THR A 99 0.24 14.46 7.27
C THR A 99 0.16 15.87 6.72
N LEU A 100 1.15 16.69 7.05
CA LEU A 100 1.37 18.00 6.45
C LEU A 100 2.53 17.93 5.48
N SER A 101 2.38 18.51 4.29
CA SER A 101 3.50 18.79 3.40
C SER A 101 3.59 20.28 3.15
N ILE A 102 4.80 20.81 3.23
CA ILE A 102 5.11 22.21 2.99
C ILE A 102 6.12 22.28 1.86
N CYS A 103 5.88 23.15 0.88
CA CYS A 103 6.87 23.49 -0.14
C CYS A 103 7.46 24.85 0.23
N LEU A 104 8.76 24.90 0.51
CA LEU A 104 9.45 26.15 0.84
C LEU A 104 10.22 26.65 -0.40
N PRO A 105 10.10 27.93 -0.77
CA PRO A 105 10.94 28.50 -1.82
C PRO A 105 12.40 28.57 -1.34
N THR A 106 13.34 28.19 -2.21
CA THR A 106 14.78 28.12 -1.91
C THR A 106 15.51 29.47 -2.04
N HIS A 107 14.84 30.50 -2.57
CA HIS A 107 15.29 31.89 -2.56
C HIS A 107 14.08 32.79 -2.27
N PRO A 108 14.19 33.83 -1.43
CA PRO A 108 13.16 34.86 -1.35
C PRO A 108 13.14 35.59 -2.69
N ASP A 109 12.19 35.28 -3.56
CA ASP A 109 11.95 36.10 -4.74
C ASP A 109 11.22 37.37 -4.28
N PRO A 110 11.83 38.57 -4.39
CA PRO A 110 11.16 39.81 -4.00
C PRO A 110 9.88 40.08 -4.79
N ALA A 111 9.68 39.46 -5.97
CA ALA A 111 8.46 39.57 -6.76
C ALA A 111 7.32 38.65 -6.27
N ALA A 112 7.64 37.56 -5.54
CA ALA A 112 6.65 36.62 -5.02
C ALA A 112 5.89 37.16 -3.79
N ALA A 113 6.37 38.22 -3.15
CA ALA A 113 5.69 38.88 -2.02
C ALA A 113 4.33 39.48 -2.39
N ALA A 114 4.03 39.66 -3.68
CA ALA A 114 2.74 40.14 -4.17
C ALA A 114 1.73 39.01 -4.47
N CYS A 115 2.15 37.74 -4.46
CA CYS A 115 1.29 36.59 -4.72
C CYS A 115 1.02 35.84 -3.40
N PRO A 116 -0.25 35.61 -3.01
CA PRO A 116 -0.54 34.90 -1.77
C PRO A 116 0.12 33.52 -1.79
N PRO A 117 0.78 33.09 -0.70
CA PRO A 117 1.40 31.77 -0.65
C PRO A 117 0.33 30.72 -0.95
N PRO A 118 0.61 29.69 -1.77
CA PRO A 118 -0.33 28.61 -1.96
C PRO A 118 -0.69 28.06 -0.59
N HIS A 119 -1.97 28.10 -0.23
CA HIS A 119 -2.41 27.64 1.08
C HIS A 119 -1.86 26.23 1.33
N PRO A 120 -1.34 25.95 2.54
CA PRO A 120 -0.92 24.61 2.88
C PRO A 120 -2.10 23.68 2.59
N LYS A 121 -1.94 22.79 1.62
CA LYS A 121 -2.93 21.76 1.35
C LYS A 121 -2.85 20.80 2.52
N LEU A 122 -3.66 21.06 3.53
CA LEU A 122 -3.88 20.14 4.64
C LEU A 122 -4.59 18.92 4.04
N LEU A 123 -3.82 17.91 3.67
CA LEU A 123 -4.40 16.67 3.22
C LEU A 123 -4.89 15.94 4.47
N LYS A 124 -6.19 16.04 4.72
CA LYS A 124 -6.88 15.18 5.68
C LYS A 124 -6.87 13.77 5.11
N VAL A 125 -5.84 13.02 5.51
CA VAL A 125 -5.73 11.57 5.36
C VAL A 125 -6.71 10.88 6.29
#